data_AF-A0A1I1VWP8-F1
#
_entry.id   AF-A0A1I1VWP8-F1
#
_cell.length_a   1.000
_cell.length_b   1.000
_cell.length_c   1.000
_cell.angle_alpha   90.00
_cell.angle_beta   90.00
_cell.angle_gamma   90.00
#
_symmetry.space_group_name_H-M   'P 1'
#
loop_
_entity.id
_entity.type
_entity.pdbx_description
1 polymer ?
#
loop_
_entity_poly.entity_id
_entity_poly.type
_entity_poly.pdbx_seq_one_letter_code
_entity_poly.pdbx_strand_id
1 'polypeptide(L)'
;MTTSKQTCGAIISAYNPYSQQLSNEENLAAHELLRNSLLDYSYPMIESLNNDPANRWPTEKSFFVLGLNLNIVKLLGQQFDQNAIVWIGNDAIPRLILLR
;
A
#
# COMPACT_ATOMS: atom_id res chain seq x y z
N MET A 1 -22.79 -11.04 -1.91
CA MET A 1 -21.44 -10.57 -1.54
C MET A 1 -20.46 -11.67 -1.89
N THR A 2 -19.47 -11.39 -2.73
CA THR A 2 -18.42 -12.35 -3.06
C THR A 2 -17.39 -12.33 -1.94
N THR A 3 -17.23 -13.46 -1.25
CA THR A 3 -16.20 -13.60 -0.18
C THR A 3 -14.87 -14.01 -0.81
N SER A 4 -13.82 -13.25 -0.54
CA SER A 4 -12.45 -13.65 -0.86
C SER A 4 -11.99 -14.78 0.07
N LYS A 5 -11.31 -15.80 -0.46
CA LYS A 5 -10.72 -16.90 0.34
C LYS A 5 -9.32 -16.57 0.87
N GLN A 6 -8.85 -15.34 0.66
CA GLN A 6 -7.52 -14.93 1.10
C GLN A 6 -7.49 -14.75 2.62
N THR A 7 -6.42 -15.23 3.25
CA THR A 7 -6.27 -15.19 4.72
C THR A 7 -5.47 -13.98 5.19
N CYS A 8 -4.93 -13.18 4.27
CA CYS A 8 -4.18 -11.98 4.59
C CYS A 8 -4.46 -10.87 3.59
N GLY A 9 -4.01 -9.66 3.90
CA GLY A 9 -4.00 -8.53 2.98
C GLY A 9 -3.03 -7.45 3.43
N ALA A 10 -2.80 -6.47 2.57
CA ALA A 10 -1.92 -5.35 2.87
C ALA A 10 -2.42 -4.06 2.26
N ILE A 11 -2.16 -2.94 2.93
CA ILE A 11 -2.27 -1.60 2.35
C ILE A 11 -0.85 -1.10 2.08
N ILE A 12 -0.61 -0.71 0.82
CA ILE A 12 0.67 -0.19 0.35
C ILE A 12 0.45 1.09 -0.47
N SER A 13 1.30 2.08 -0.28
CA SER A 13 1.33 3.31 -1.07
C SER A 13 2.72 3.50 -1.67
N ALA A 14 2.79 4.31 -2.72
CA ALA A 14 4.04 4.84 -3.26
C ALA A 14 4.13 6.37 -3.11
N TYR A 15 3.14 6.98 -2.45
CA TYR A 15 3.14 8.41 -2.23
C TYR A 15 4.19 8.80 -1.20
N ASN A 16 4.73 10.00 -1.39
CA ASN A 16 5.65 10.68 -0.49
C ASN A 16 6.74 9.75 0.07
N PRO A 17 7.60 9.17 -0.80
CA PRO A 17 8.78 8.38 -0.43
C PRO A 17 9.48 8.96 0.79
N TYR A 18 9.71 8.12 1.79
CA TYR A 18 10.35 8.47 3.04
C TYR A 18 9.68 9.62 3.80
N SER A 19 8.38 9.81 3.59
CA SER A 19 7.58 10.94 4.09
C SER A 19 8.11 12.31 3.62
N GLN A 20 8.76 12.35 2.47
CA GLN A 20 9.11 13.59 1.78
C GLN A 20 7.96 13.98 0.87
N GLN A 21 7.41 15.18 1.08
CA GLN A 21 6.28 15.66 0.29
C GLN A 21 6.73 15.92 -1.15
N LEU A 22 6.16 15.18 -2.09
CA LEU A 22 6.37 15.36 -3.53
C LEU A 22 5.18 16.08 -4.17
N SER A 23 5.33 16.47 -5.43
CA SER A 23 4.21 16.98 -6.22
C SER A 23 3.15 15.90 -6.46
N ASN A 24 1.94 16.34 -6.82
CA ASN A 24 0.85 15.42 -7.16
C ASN A 24 1.20 14.58 -8.39
N GLU A 25 1.85 15.16 -9.38
CA GLU A 25 2.29 14.49 -10.61
C GLU A 25 3.30 13.37 -10.32
N GLU A 26 4.31 13.64 -9.48
CA GLU A 26 5.31 12.64 -9.07
C GLU A 26 4.65 11.49 -8.29
N ASN A 27 3.75 11.82 -7.37
CA ASN A 27 3.02 10.83 -6.59
C ASN A 27 2.09 9.95 -7.47
N LEU A 28 1.40 10.55 -8.45
CA LEU A 28 0.60 9.81 -9.42
C LEU A 28 1.45 8.87 -10.28
N ALA A 29 2.62 9.33 -10.74
CA ALA A 29 3.54 8.47 -11.49
C ALA A 29 4.03 7.29 -10.63
N ALA A 30 4.40 7.53 -9.37
CA ALA A 30 4.82 6.48 -8.44
C ALA A 30 3.70 5.47 -8.16
N HIS A 31 2.45 5.92 -8.06
CA HIS A 31 1.28 5.05 -7.87
C HIS A 31 1.00 4.16 -9.07
N GLU A 32 1.14 4.65 -10.29
CA GLU A 32 1.03 3.79 -11.48
C GLU A 32 2.18 2.77 -11.58
N LEU A 33 3.39 3.15 -11.16
CA LEU A 33 4.51 2.20 -11.06
C LEU A 33 4.25 1.10 -10.02
N LEU A 34 3.67 1.45 -8.88
CA LEU A 34 3.24 0.49 -7.86
C LEU A 34 2.14 -0.43 -8.40
N ARG A 35 1.15 0.14 -9.09
CA ARG A 35 0.08 -0.63 -9.74
C ARG A 35 0.65 -1.66 -10.69
N ASN A 36 1.58 -1.26 -11.56
CA ASN A 36 2.23 -2.17 -12.51
C ASN A 36 3.01 -3.28 -11.78
N SER A 37 3.74 -2.94 -10.72
CA SER A 37 4.47 -3.92 -9.89
C SER A 37 3.52 -4.91 -9.22
N LEU A 38 2.30 -4.49 -8.86
CA LEU A 38 1.29 -5.35 -8.24
C LEU A 38 0.60 -6.30 -9.23
N LEU A 39 0.46 -5.90 -10.51
CA LEU A 39 -0.17 -6.72 -11.55
C LEU A 39 0.58 -8.04 -11.77
N ASP A 40 1.91 -8.06 -11.58
CA ASP A 40 2.74 -9.26 -11.72
C ASP A 40 2.35 -10.39 -10.75
N TYR A 41 1.69 -10.07 -9.64
CA TYR A 41 1.33 -11.04 -8.61
C TYR A 41 -0.08 -11.62 -8.77
N SER A 42 -0.90 -11.12 -9.70
CA SER A 42 -2.27 -11.62 -9.98
C SER A 42 -3.22 -11.66 -8.76
N TYR A 43 -2.95 -10.86 -7.72
CA TYR A 43 -3.81 -10.78 -6.54
C TYR A 43 -4.97 -9.80 -6.74
N PRO A 44 -6.14 -10.05 -6.12
CA PRO A 44 -7.20 -9.05 -6.08
C PRO A 44 -6.71 -7.79 -5.36
N MET A 45 -6.84 -6.64 -6.02
CA MET A 45 -6.48 -5.34 -5.46
C MET A 45 -7.63 -4.34 -5.59
N ILE A 46 -7.74 -3.46 -4.61
CA ILE A 46 -8.71 -2.37 -4.55
C ILE A 46 -7.93 -1.08 -4.38
N GLU A 47 -8.18 -0.07 -5.22
CA GLU A 47 -7.60 1.27 -5.01
C GLU A 47 -8.20 1.88 -3.74
N SER A 48 -7.35 2.42 -2.88
CA SER A 48 -7.71 3.02 -1.60
C SER A 48 -7.17 4.44 -1.48
N LEU A 49 -7.75 5.19 -0.53
CA LEU A 49 -7.38 6.57 -0.24
C LEU A 49 -6.95 6.68 1.22
N ASN A 50 -5.84 7.37 1.45
CA ASN A 50 -5.36 7.75 2.77
C ASN A 50 -5.65 9.23 2.98
N ASN A 51 -6.45 9.56 3.99
CA ASN A 51 -6.83 10.93 4.31
C ASN A 51 -6.24 11.33 5.66
N ASP A 52 -5.59 12.49 5.73
CA ASP A 52 -5.22 13.10 7.01
C ASP A 52 -6.48 13.72 7.65
N PRO A 53 -6.95 13.26 8.82
CA PRO A 53 -8.11 13.84 9.50
C PRO A 53 -7.94 15.33 9.83
N ALA A 54 -6.70 15.80 9.95
CA ALA A 54 -6.39 17.21 10.19
C ALA A 54 -6.26 18.04 8.89
N ASN A 55 -6.41 17.41 7.71
CA ASN A 55 -6.26 18.02 6.39
C ASN A 55 -4.95 18.79 6.19
N ARG A 56 -3.85 18.38 6.84
CA ARG A 56 -2.53 19.00 6.64
C ARG A 56 -1.83 18.43 5.41
N TRP A 57 -2.17 17.21 5.04
CA TRP A 57 -1.70 16.52 3.85
C TRP A 57 -2.85 16.33 2.86
N PRO A 58 -2.58 16.41 1.54
CA PRO A 58 -3.56 16.05 0.54
C PRO A 58 -3.94 14.57 0.65
N THR A 59 -5.10 14.20 0.13
CA THR A 59 -5.48 12.79 0.01
C THR A 59 -4.45 12.03 -0.83
N GLU A 60 -3.96 10.92 -0.32
CA GLU A 60 -2.97 10.08 -0.98
C GLU A 60 -3.62 8.79 -1.48
N LYS A 61 -3.14 8.28 -2.61
CA LYS A 61 -3.61 6.99 -3.13
C LYS A 61 -2.77 5.83 -2.60
N SER A 62 -3.41 4.67 -2.50
CA SER A 62 -2.81 3.41 -2.09
C SER A 62 -3.54 2.24 -2.73
N PHE A 63 -3.06 1.03 -2.49
CA PHE A 63 -3.76 -0.22 -2.84
C PHE A 63 -3.95 -1.08 -1.61
N PHE A 64 -5.16 -1.62 -1.46
CA PHE A 64 -5.43 -2.77 -0.62
C PHE A 64 -5.33 -4.05 -1.46
N VAL A 65 -4.36 -4.93 -1.13
CA VAL A 65 -4.06 -6.15 -1.88
C VAL A 65 -4.35 -7.38 -1.02
N LEU A 66 -5.19 -8.28 -1.51
CA LEU A 66 -5.61 -9.49 -0.80
C LEU A 66 -4.71 -10.67 -1.13
N GLY A 67 -4.22 -11.39 -0.11
CA GLY A 67 -3.42 -12.61 -0.25
C GLY A 67 -1.92 -12.38 -0.45
N LEU A 68 -1.47 -11.13 -0.45
CA LEU A 68 -0.06 -10.80 -0.65
C LEU A 68 0.77 -11.14 0.60
N ASN A 69 1.80 -11.98 0.42
CA ASN A 69 2.68 -12.42 1.51
C ASN A 69 3.45 -11.25 2.12
N LEU A 70 3.59 -11.22 3.45
CA LEU A 70 4.29 -10.15 4.18
C LEU A 70 5.69 -9.83 3.63
N ASN A 71 6.48 -10.82 3.25
CA ASN A 71 7.82 -10.58 2.69
C ASN A 71 7.76 -9.82 1.36
N ILE A 72 6.79 -10.14 0.50
CA ILE A 72 6.57 -9.43 -0.77
C ILE A 72 6.12 -8.01 -0.50
N VAL A 73 5.18 -7.82 0.44
CA VAL A 73 4.71 -6.47 0.82
C VAL A 73 5.85 -5.62 1.36
N LYS A 74 6.74 -6.19 2.18
CA LYS A 74 7.92 -5.49 2.70
C LYS A 74 8.87 -5.10 1.58
N LEU A 75 9.15 -6.00 0.63
CA LEU A 75 9.99 -5.72 -0.53
C LEU A 75 9.41 -4.60 -1.40
N LEU A 76 8.12 -4.63 -1.69
CA LEU A 76 7.45 -3.57 -2.43
C LEU A 76 7.49 -2.25 -1.65
N GLY A 77 7.19 -2.26 -0.35
CA GLY A 77 7.26 -1.06 0.47
C GLY A 77 8.67 -0.46 0.47
N GLN A 78 9.72 -1.28 0.54
CA GLN A 78 11.11 -0.83 0.43
C GLN A 78 11.45 -0.31 -0.98
N GLN A 79 10.96 -0.96 -2.03
CA GLN A 79 11.15 -0.51 -3.42
C GLN A 79 10.54 0.87 -3.69
N PHE A 80 9.43 1.18 -3.03
CA PHE A 80 8.76 2.49 -3.10
C PHE A 80 9.11 3.40 -1.92
N ASP A 81 10.22 3.12 -1.24
CA ASP A 81 10.80 3.96 -0.20
C ASP A 81 9.81 4.31 0.93
N GLN A 82 8.90 3.39 1.25
CA GLN A 82 7.94 3.60 2.32
C GLN A 82 8.58 3.38 3.69
N ASN A 83 8.16 4.20 4.66
CA ASN A 83 8.53 4.01 6.06
C ASN A 83 7.95 2.73 6.66
N ALA A 84 6.71 2.41 6.27
CA ALA A 84 5.94 1.34 6.84
C ALA A 84 4.87 0.86 5.85
N ILE A 85 4.36 -0.33 6.10
CA ILE A 85 3.19 -0.90 5.41
C ILE A 85 2.17 -1.35 6.45
N VAL A 86 0.90 -1.42 6.07
CA VAL A 86 -0.12 -2.07 6.91
C VAL A 86 -0.31 -3.48 6.41
N TRP A 87 -0.09 -4.48 7.28
CA TRP A 87 -0.33 -5.88 6.98
C TRP A 87 -1.40 -6.46 7.89
N ILE A 88 -2.31 -7.24 7.31
CA ILE A 88 -3.43 -7.89 7.97
C ILE A 88 -3.24 -9.38 7.79
N GLY A 89 -2.96 -10.08 8.89
CA GLY A 89 -2.76 -11.52 8.90
C GLY A 89 -4.05 -12.32 9.04
N ASN A 90 -3.90 -13.62 9.28
CA ASN A 90 -5.03 -14.55 9.45
C ASN A 90 -5.92 -14.24 10.66
N ASP A 91 -5.46 -13.42 11.60
CA ASP A 91 -6.24 -12.94 12.74
C ASP A 91 -7.06 -11.68 12.43
N ALA A 92 -7.00 -11.18 11.19
CA ALA A 92 -7.67 -9.98 10.72
C ALA A 92 -7.30 -8.70 11.49
N ILE A 93 -6.20 -8.68 12.25
CA ILE A 93 -5.72 -7.50 12.97
C ILE A 93 -4.72 -6.74 12.09
N PRO A 94 -5.00 -5.48 11.72
CA PRO A 94 -4.05 -4.64 11.00
C PRO A 94 -2.84 -4.30 11.87
N ARG A 95 -1.65 -4.42 11.31
CA ARG A 95 -0.39 -4.08 11.96
C ARG A 95 0.42 -3.14 11.08
N LEU A 96 0.94 -2.09 11.69
CA LEU A 96 1.94 -1.23 11.06
C LEU A 96 3.30 -1.92 11.14
N ILE A 97 3.86 -2.30 10.00
CA ILE A 97 5.16 -2.96 9.90
C ILE A 97 6.17 -1.92 9.43
N LEU A 98 7.13 -1.60 10.30
CA LEU A 98 8.24 -0.70 9.96
C LEU A 98 9.22 -1.38 9.01
N LEU A 99 9.68 -0.63 8.01
CA LEU A 99 10.64 -1.09 7.01
C LEU A 99 12.06 -0.55 7.25
N ARG A 100 12.18 0.39 8.19
CA ARG A 100 13.39 1.03 8.69
C ARG A 100 13.17 1.52 10.11
#